data_AF-A0A9W4JCE4-F1
#
_entry.id   AF-A0A9W4JCE4-F1
#
_cell.length_a   1.000
_cell.length_b   1.000
_cell.length_c   1.000
_cell.angle_alpha   90.00
_cell.angle_beta   90.00
_cell.angle_gamma   90.00
#
_symmetry.space_group_name_H-M   'P 1'
#
loop_
_entity.id
_entity.type
_entity.pdbx_description
1 polymer ?
#
loop_
_entity_poly.entity_id
_entity_poly.type
_entity_poly.pdbx_seq_one_letter_code
_entity_poly.pdbx_strand_id
1 'polypeptide(L)'
;MIDPQDRFFSEGQGYFGARENPATETHCNVWDWDQLRLIKVKGTAKLFPPEEDIETTILAQFADYLSPEVRAITVNDDGLLTGVSTDPEEDDTFFVGYLPLSICQSLADCSTIYFSQLRGLDRLGPCVDLMSYDDHTVAFKFNPWGMPRRLQMSWKEMNLLSKLPPHPNIIPFDHIVLEDVESRVIGFTTKYIPGGTLADVDPKRPFRFEWLQHLTQVVDFLNLELGIMHQDIASRNLLVDPETDRIILFDFDWAANGKEGLLDSRDDVSGVVFTLYEIITNDTHLTSIPHWDRNMDMVQNIEWTCRRELDSDVSKFRKFLNEWIATRTDRATERYLNAPKRLTWSDLPTPPDYSVPFEHGRTKEGETLWRTGARSRRIALEKGQYCFRWERPPQSRLLKKNKNSM
;
A
#
# COMPACT_ATOMS: atom_id res chain seq x y z
N MET A 1 -4.30 6.01 -13.57
CA MET A 1 -4.98 4.72 -13.77
C MET A 1 -4.11 3.67 -13.14
N ILE A 2 -4.70 2.81 -12.31
CA ILE A 2 -3.99 1.70 -11.68
C ILE A 2 -3.35 0.82 -12.75
N ASP A 3 -2.09 0.42 -12.54
CA ASP A 3 -1.42 -0.51 -13.45
C ASP A 3 -2.25 -1.80 -13.54
N PRO A 4 -2.55 -2.33 -14.74
CA PRO A 4 -3.22 -3.61 -14.89
C PRO A 4 -2.59 -4.76 -14.10
N GLN A 5 -1.27 -4.74 -13.90
CA GLN A 5 -0.54 -5.75 -13.13
C GLN A 5 -0.79 -5.62 -11.63
N ASP A 6 -1.05 -4.41 -11.14
CA ASP A 6 -1.31 -4.13 -9.72
C ASP A 6 -2.80 -4.18 -9.36
N ARG A 7 -3.69 -4.26 -10.35
CA ARG A 7 -5.14 -4.20 -10.12
C ARG A 7 -5.67 -5.36 -9.29
N PHE A 8 -5.13 -6.56 -9.47
CA PHE A 8 -5.65 -7.76 -8.84
C PHE A 8 -4.66 -8.35 -7.85
N PHE A 9 -5.17 -8.85 -6.74
CA PHE A 9 -4.38 -9.57 -5.75
C PHE A 9 -5.05 -10.91 -5.41
N SER A 10 -4.31 -12.02 -5.50
CA SER A 10 -4.81 -13.33 -5.09
C SER A 10 -4.53 -13.61 -3.61
N GLU A 11 -5.54 -14.04 -2.86
CA GLU A 11 -5.37 -14.57 -1.49
C GLU A 11 -4.84 -16.02 -1.47
N GLY A 12 -4.57 -16.60 -2.65
CA GLY A 12 -4.11 -17.97 -2.82
C GLY A 12 -5.25 -18.96 -3.11
N GLN A 13 -4.84 -20.19 -3.43
CA GLN A 13 -5.72 -21.23 -3.95
C GLN A 13 -6.08 -22.26 -2.85
N GLY A 14 -7.37 -22.55 -2.71
CA GLY A 14 -7.91 -23.59 -1.85
C GLY A 14 -8.32 -24.82 -2.65
N TYR A 15 -7.72 -25.97 -2.35
CA TYR A 15 -7.96 -27.25 -3.04
C TYR A 15 -8.83 -28.18 -2.21
N PHE A 16 -9.91 -28.70 -2.80
CA PHE A 16 -10.78 -29.70 -2.15
C PHE A 16 -10.40 -31.12 -2.54
N GLY A 17 -9.16 -31.50 -2.25
CA GLY A 17 -8.60 -32.80 -2.61
C GLY A 17 -7.08 -32.73 -2.80
N ALA A 18 -6.50 -33.77 -3.40
CA ALA A 18 -5.10 -33.76 -3.78
C ALA A 18 -4.87 -32.71 -4.87
N ARG A 19 -4.01 -31.72 -4.60
CA ARG A 19 -3.70 -30.63 -5.55
C ARG A 19 -3.03 -31.12 -6.83
N GLU A 20 -2.43 -32.31 -6.79
CA GLU A 20 -1.79 -32.96 -7.94
C GLU A 20 -2.82 -33.60 -8.89
N ASN A 21 -4.07 -33.79 -8.44
CA ASN A 21 -5.13 -34.31 -9.29
C ASN A 21 -5.79 -33.15 -10.07
N PRO A 22 -5.69 -33.12 -11.42
CA PRO A 22 -6.21 -32.03 -12.24
C PRO A 22 -7.73 -31.84 -12.14
N ALA A 23 -8.48 -32.86 -11.73
CA ALA A 23 -9.93 -32.79 -11.56
C ALA A 23 -10.36 -32.28 -10.17
N THR A 24 -9.42 -32.01 -9.27
CA THR A 24 -9.72 -31.47 -7.94
C THR A 24 -10.36 -30.11 -8.09
N GLU A 25 -11.50 -29.90 -7.43
CA GLU A 25 -12.14 -28.59 -7.37
C GLU A 25 -11.28 -27.61 -6.58
N THR A 26 -11.13 -26.42 -7.13
CA THR A 26 -10.30 -25.35 -6.58
C THR A 26 -11.08 -24.05 -6.58
N HIS A 27 -10.88 -23.24 -5.55
CA HIS A 27 -11.29 -21.84 -5.58
C HIS A 27 -10.17 -20.92 -5.09
N CYS A 28 -10.23 -19.67 -5.53
CA CYS A 28 -9.28 -18.63 -5.17
C CYS A 28 -10.09 -17.36 -4.89
N ASN A 29 -9.70 -16.60 -3.87
CA ASN A 29 -10.29 -15.29 -3.62
C ASN A 29 -9.38 -14.23 -4.23
N VAL A 30 -9.94 -13.42 -5.13
CA VAL A 30 -9.19 -12.38 -5.83
C VAL A 30 -9.76 -11.02 -5.47
N TRP A 31 -8.92 -10.14 -4.95
CA TRP A 31 -9.26 -8.75 -4.66
C TRP A 31 -9.07 -7.88 -5.90
N ASP A 32 -10.10 -7.11 -6.27
CA ASP A 32 -10.03 -6.10 -7.33
C ASP A 32 -9.85 -4.70 -6.72
N TRP A 33 -8.67 -4.12 -6.85
CA TRP A 33 -8.35 -2.78 -6.33
C TRP A 33 -9.06 -1.63 -7.06
N ASP A 34 -9.50 -1.85 -8.30
CA ASP A 34 -10.28 -0.85 -9.03
C ASP A 34 -11.71 -0.78 -8.50
N GLN A 35 -12.35 -1.93 -8.30
CA GLN A 35 -13.74 -2.02 -7.85
C GLN A 35 -13.91 -2.15 -6.32
N LEU A 36 -12.81 -2.34 -5.59
CA LEU A 36 -12.73 -2.53 -4.13
C LEU A 36 -13.66 -3.65 -3.62
N ARG A 37 -13.56 -4.82 -4.25
CA ARG A 37 -14.34 -6.00 -3.88
C ARG A 37 -13.54 -7.28 -4.04
N LEU A 38 -13.90 -8.28 -3.22
CA LEU A 38 -13.42 -9.64 -3.34
C LEU A 38 -14.35 -10.43 -4.27
N ILE A 39 -13.77 -11.22 -5.18
CA ILE A 39 -14.50 -12.13 -6.06
C ILE A 39 -13.87 -13.52 -5.95
N LYS A 40 -14.71 -14.52 -5.69
CA LYS A 40 -14.32 -15.92 -5.65
C LYS A 40 -14.26 -16.50 -7.06
N VAL A 41 -13.11 -17.02 -7.46
CA VAL A 41 -12.91 -17.67 -8.77
C VAL A 41 -12.86 -19.17 -8.56
N LYS A 42 -13.74 -19.92 -9.21
CA LYS A 42 -13.87 -21.38 -9.06
C LYS A 42 -13.53 -22.11 -10.35
N GLY A 43 -12.89 -23.27 -10.22
CA GLY A 43 -12.62 -24.20 -11.32
C GLY A 43 -11.88 -25.43 -10.81
N THR A 44 -10.86 -25.87 -11.54
CA THR A 44 -10.13 -27.10 -11.24
C THR A 44 -8.63 -26.86 -11.04
N ALA A 45 -7.96 -27.76 -10.35
CA ALA A 45 -6.50 -27.73 -10.16
C ALA A 45 -5.71 -27.80 -11.49
N LYS A 46 -6.34 -28.25 -12.58
CA LYS A 46 -5.72 -28.19 -13.91
C LYS A 46 -5.49 -26.77 -14.39
N LEU A 47 -6.43 -25.86 -14.09
CA LEU A 47 -6.33 -24.45 -14.47
C LEU A 47 -5.57 -23.64 -13.44
N PHE A 48 -5.70 -23.97 -12.15
CA PHE A 48 -5.05 -23.27 -11.04
C PHE A 48 -3.90 -24.12 -10.49
N PRO A 49 -2.68 -24.01 -11.05
CA PRO A 49 -1.53 -24.72 -10.52
C PRO A 49 -1.04 -24.04 -9.21
N PRO A 50 -0.50 -24.79 -8.23
CA PRO A 50 -0.20 -24.30 -6.87
C PRO A 50 0.82 -23.16 -6.72
N GLU A 51 1.45 -22.73 -7.80
CA GLU A 51 2.58 -21.80 -7.79
C GLU A 51 2.38 -20.59 -8.73
N GLU A 52 1.21 -20.47 -9.36
CA GLU A 52 0.90 -19.36 -10.28
C GLU A 52 -0.42 -18.71 -9.92
N ASP A 53 -0.44 -17.37 -9.85
CA ASP A 53 -1.64 -16.56 -9.57
C ASP A 53 -2.50 -16.33 -10.84
N ILE A 54 -2.72 -17.37 -11.63
CA ILE A 54 -3.43 -17.30 -12.93
C ILE A 54 -4.88 -16.80 -12.80
N GLU A 55 -5.51 -16.99 -11.64
CA GLU A 55 -6.83 -16.48 -11.30
C GLU A 55 -6.96 -14.96 -11.48
N THR A 56 -5.88 -14.20 -11.29
CA THR A 56 -5.86 -12.75 -11.51
C THR A 56 -6.06 -12.41 -12.99
N THR A 57 -5.36 -13.13 -13.87
CA THR A 57 -5.45 -12.98 -15.33
C THR A 57 -6.81 -13.44 -15.85
N ILE A 58 -7.38 -14.50 -15.27
CA ILE A 58 -8.71 -14.98 -15.60
C ILE A 58 -9.76 -13.93 -15.23
N LEU A 59 -9.75 -13.43 -13.99
CA LEU A 59 -10.71 -12.44 -13.54
C LEU A 59 -10.63 -11.14 -14.35
N ALA A 60 -9.42 -10.70 -14.70
CA ALA A 60 -9.19 -9.50 -15.48
C ALA A 60 -9.99 -9.43 -16.80
N GLN A 61 -10.26 -10.58 -17.43
CA GLN A 61 -11.03 -10.66 -18.68
C GLN A 61 -12.50 -10.26 -18.51
N PHE A 62 -13.05 -10.46 -17.30
CA PHE A 62 -14.49 -10.34 -17.05
C PHE A 62 -14.84 -9.23 -16.06
N ALA A 63 -13.91 -8.81 -15.20
CA ALA A 63 -14.15 -7.97 -14.02
C ALA A 63 -15.00 -6.72 -14.29
N ASP A 64 -14.75 -6.03 -15.40
CA ASP A 64 -15.45 -4.79 -15.78
C ASP A 64 -16.89 -5.00 -16.29
N TYR A 65 -17.23 -6.24 -16.65
CA TYR A 65 -18.52 -6.64 -17.19
C TYR A 65 -19.43 -7.30 -16.15
N LEU A 66 -18.85 -7.77 -15.04
CA LEU A 66 -19.61 -8.38 -13.95
C LEU A 66 -20.56 -7.37 -13.28
N SER A 67 -21.76 -7.84 -12.92
CA SER A 67 -22.67 -7.07 -12.05
C SER A 67 -22.00 -6.82 -10.68
N PRO A 68 -22.27 -5.67 -10.02
CA PRO A 68 -21.82 -5.42 -8.65
C PRO A 68 -22.25 -6.49 -7.63
N GLU A 69 -23.33 -7.22 -7.92
CA GLU A 69 -23.89 -8.26 -7.03
C GLU A 69 -23.17 -9.61 -7.13
N VAL A 70 -22.35 -9.82 -8.18
CA VAL A 70 -21.61 -11.08 -8.36
C VAL A 70 -20.57 -11.23 -7.25
N ARG A 71 -20.59 -12.40 -6.58
CA ARG A 71 -19.66 -12.80 -5.53
C ARG A 71 -18.70 -13.89 -5.97
N ALA A 72 -19.14 -14.77 -6.88
CA ALA A 72 -18.28 -15.78 -7.47
C ALA A 72 -18.46 -15.94 -8.98
N ILE A 73 -17.41 -16.40 -9.63
CA ILE A 73 -17.41 -16.87 -11.02
C ILE A 73 -16.93 -18.32 -11.08
N THR A 74 -17.43 -19.06 -12.06
CA THR A 74 -16.95 -20.41 -12.38
C THR A 74 -16.37 -20.40 -13.79
N VAL A 75 -15.19 -20.99 -13.94
CA VAL A 75 -14.49 -21.10 -15.22
C VAL A 75 -14.18 -22.56 -15.54
N ASN A 76 -14.11 -22.88 -16.83
CA ASN A 76 -13.66 -24.19 -17.30
C ASN A 76 -12.13 -24.23 -17.43
N ASP A 77 -11.58 -25.39 -17.79
CA ASP A 77 -10.12 -25.59 -17.98
C ASP A 77 -9.49 -24.70 -19.08
N ASP A 78 -10.30 -24.07 -19.94
CA ASP A 78 -9.84 -23.12 -20.96
C ASP A 78 -9.86 -21.66 -20.45
N GLY A 79 -10.20 -21.44 -19.18
CA GLY A 79 -10.34 -20.12 -18.57
C GLY A 79 -11.60 -19.36 -18.98
N LEU A 80 -12.55 -20.03 -19.64
CA LEU A 80 -13.81 -19.41 -20.09
C LEU A 80 -14.86 -19.43 -18.99
N LEU A 81 -15.57 -18.32 -18.84
CA LEU A 81 -16.67 -18.17 -17.89
C LEU A 81 -17.83 -19.12 -18.22
N THR A 82 -18.17 -20.01 -17.29
CA THR A 82 -19.30 -20.96 -17.40
C THR A 82 -20.43 -20.66 -16.43
N GLY A 83 -20.19 -19.88 -15.38
CA GLY A 83 -21.21 -19.52 -14.39
C GLY A 83 -20.85 -18.28 -13.57
N VAL A 84 -21.87 -17.64 -13.02
CA VAL A 84 -21.76 -16.55 -12.04
C VAL A 84 -22.70 -16.84 -10.87
N SER A 85 -22.33 -16.37 -9.70
CA SER A 85 -23.16 -16.49 -8.50
C SER A 85 -23.25 -15.17 -7.75
N THR A 86 -24.43 -14.90 -7.22
CA THR A 86 -24.77 -13.76 -6.36
C THR A 86 -25.06 -14.20 -4.92
N ASP A 87 -24.71 -15.45 -4.57
CA ASP A 87 -24.94 -16.00 -3.24
C ASP A 87 -24.12 -15.23 -2.19
N PRO A 88 -24.74 -14.60 -1.18
CA PRO A 88 -24.03 -13.94 -0.09
C PRO A 88 -23.09 -14.85 0.70
N GLU A 89 -23.31 -16.17 0.71
CA GLU A 89 -22.42 -17.13 1.37
C GLU A 89 -21.05 -17.27 0.69
N GLU A 90 -20.91 -16.73 -0.53
CA GLU A 90 -19.64 -16.72 -1.25
C GLU A 90 -18.83 -15.45 -1.05
N ASP A 91 -19.36 -14.48 -0.29
CA ASP A 91 -18.66 -13.26 0.09
C ASP A 91 -17.74 -13.50 1.29
N ASP A 92 -16.48 -13.84 1.00
CA ASP A 92 -15.45 -14.06 2.02
C ASP A 92 -14.82 -12.76 2.53
N THR A 93 -15.35 -11.59 2.16
CA THR A 93 -14.82 -10.29 2.58
C THR A 93 -14.80 -10.18 4.12
N PHE A 94 -13.64 -9.86 4.68
CA PHE A 94 -13.51 -9.59 6.11
C PHE A 94 -14.13 -8.25 6.51
N PHE A 95 -14.74 -8.22 7.68
CA PHE A 95 -15.21 -6.99 8.30
C PHE A 95 -14.03 -6.13 8.77
N VAL A 96 -14.02 -4.86 8.40
CA VAL A 96 -13.08 -3.86 8.93
C VAL A 96 -13.80 -3.00 9.96
N GLY A 97 -13.41 -3.13 11.23
CA GLY A 97 -13.88 -2.25 12.29
C GLY A 97 -13.12 -0.92 12.25
N TYR A 98 -13.54 0.03 11.41
CA TYR A 98 -12.94 1.37 11.43
C TYR A 98 -13.17 2.04 12.77
N LEU A 99 -12.19 2.84 13.19
CA LEU A 99 -12.20 3.47 14.51
C LEU A 99 -12.98 4.78 14.46
N PRO A 100 -13.97 4.99 15.35
CA PRO A 100 -14.54 6.33 15.55
C PRO A 100 -13.45 7.33 15.91
N LEU A 101 -13.46 8.53 15.32
CA LEU A 101 -12.45 9.55 15.62
C LEU A 101 -12.36 9.88 17.12
N SER A 102 -13.48 9.78 17.84
CA SER A 102 -13.58 10.05 19.28
C SER A 102 -12.67 9.19 20.17
N ILE A 103 -12.25 8.00 19.69
CA ILE A 103 -11.30 7.13 20.40
C ILE A 103 -9.87 7.23 19.85
N CYS A 104 -9.66 7.98 18.77
CA CYS A 104 -8.38 8.19 18.11
C CYS A 104 -7.70 9.47 18.64
N GLN A 105 -7.38 9.51 19.94
CA GLN A 105 -6.83 10.70 20.60
C GLN A 105 -5.58 11.27 19.89
N SER A 106 -4.75 10.40 19.31
CA SER A 106 -3.52 10.79 18.60
C SER A 106 -3.74 11.55 17.29
N LEU A 107 -5.00 11.66 16.84
CA LEU A 107 -5.44 12.33 15.61
C LEU A 107 -6.43 13.47 15.90
N ALA A 108 -6.69 13.79 17.17
CA ALA A 108 -7.74 14.74 17.55
C ALA A 108 -7.49 16.17 17.05
N ASP A 109 -6.23 16.56 16.90
CA ASP A 109 -5.82 17.89 16.43
C ASP A 109 -5.63 17.94 14.89
N CYS A 110 -5.84 16.84 14.19
CA CYS A 110 -5.71 16.80 12.74
C CYS A 110 -6.96 17.40 12.07
N SER A 111 -6.75 18.10 10.95
CA SER A 111 -7.85 18.50 10.07
C SER A 111 -8.59 17.25 9.56
N THR A 112 -9.91 17.35 9.46
CA THR A 112 -10.77 16.26 9.02
C THR A 112 -11.58 16.65 7.78
N ILE A 113 -11.91 15.67 6.96
CA ILE A 113 -12.81 15.82 5.82
C ILE A 113 -13.70 14.57 5.73
N TYR A 114 -14.95 14.76 5.36
CA TYR A 114 -15.86 13.64 5.12
C TYR A 114 -15.65 13.05 3.73
N PHE A 115 -15.80 11.74 3.61
CA PHE A 115 -15.62 11.03 2.36
C PHE A 115 -16.56 11.52 1.26
N SER A 116 -17.81 11.89 1.57
CA SER A 116 -18.74 12.48 0.60
C SER A 116 -18.29 13.82 0.01
N GLN A 117 -17.36 14.53 0.66
CA GLN A 117 -16.78 15.78 0.15
C GLN A 117 -15.65 15.53 -0.85
N LEU A 118 -15.13 14.29 -0.92
CA LEU A 118 -14.10 13.90 -1.87
C LEU A 118 -14.74 13.44 -3.19
N ARG A 119 -14.25 13.99 -4.29
CA ARG A 119 -14.61 13.56 -5.65
C ARG A 119 -13.46 12.78 -6.28
N GLY A 120 -13.71 11.51 -6.59
CA GLY A 120 -12.75 10.64 -7.28
C GLY A 120 -12.42 11.10 -8.70
N LEU A 121 -11.11 11.21 -8.98
CA LEU A 121 -10.54 11.60 -10.27
C LEU A 121 -9.90 10.41 -10.99
N ASP A 122 -9.09 9.62 -10.27
CA ASP A 122 -8.31 8.50 -10.82
C ASP A 122 -7.99 7.46 -9.73
N ARG A 123 -7.54 6.27 -10.12
CA ARG A 123 -6.91 5.25 -9.29
C ARG A 123 -5.41 5.36 -9.49
N LEU A 124 -4.65 5.63 -8.43
CA LEU A 124 -3.20 5.74 -8.54
C LEU A 124 -2.53 4.37 -8.34
N GLY A 125 -3.10 3.53 -7.48
CA GLY A 125 -2.60 2.19 -7.20
C GLY A 125 -3.46 1.47 -6.16
N PRO A 126 -3.04 0.27 -5.72
CA PRO A 126 -3.64 -0.39 -4.56
C PRO A 126 -3.71 0.57 -3.37
N CYS A 127 -4.89 0.66 -2.74
CA CYS A 127 -5.11 1.51 -1.56
C CYS A 127 -4.93 3.03 -1.76
N VAL A 128 -4.72 3.53 -2.99
CA VAL A 128 -4.48 4.95 -3.26
C VAL A 128 -5.29 5.45 -4.44
N ASP A 129 -6.15 6.43 -4.18
CA ASP A 129 -6.91 7.14 -5.20
C ASP A 129 -6.46 8.58 -5.37
N LEU A 130 -6.62 9.11 -6.58
CA LEU A 130 -6.58 10.54 -6.83
C LEU A 130 -7.97 11.13 -6.59
N MET A 131 -8.07 12.08 -5.68
CA MET A 131 -9.32 12.71 -5.26
C MET A 131 -9.22 14.23 -5.37
N SER A 132 -10.36 14.91 -5.32
CA SER A 132 -10.44 16.37 -5.24
C SER A 132 -11.49 16.84 -4.25
N TYR A 133 -11.23 17.96 -3.59
CA TYR A 133 -12.21 18.73 -2.79
C TYR A 133 -11.82 20.22 -2.87
N ASP A 134 -12.80 21.13 -2.89
CA ASP A 134 -12.56 22.58 -2.96
C ASP A 134 -11.48 22.99 -3.99
N ASP A 135 -11.51 22.37 -5.18
CA ASP A 135 -10.53 22.51 -6.27
C ASP A 135 -9.07 22.09 -5.95
N HIS A 136 -8.80 21.56 -4.77
CA HIS A 136 -7.55 20.92 -4.40
C HIS A 136 -7.53 19.47 -4.90
N THR A 137 -6.38 19.02 -5.38
CA THR A 137 -6.15 17.62 -5.77
C THR A 137 -5.27 16.94 -4.73
N VAL A 138 -5.70 15.77 -4.26
CA VAL A 138 -5.04 15.03 -3.18
C VAL A 138 -4.94 13.55 -3.51
N ALA A 139 -3.92 12.91 -2.94
CA ALA A 139 -3.84 11.45 -2.92
C ALA A 139 -4.54 10.95 -1.64
N PHE A 140 -5.59 10.16 -1.81
CA PHE A 140 -6.32 9.53 -0.71
C PHE A 140 -5.79 8.12 -0.48
N LYS A 141 -5.17 7.89 0.67
CA LYS A 141 -4.67 6.59 1.12
C LYS A 141 -5.66 5.97 2.11
N PHE A 142 -6.06 4.73 1.86
CA PHE A 142 -7.06 4.01 2.68
C PHE A 142 -6.75 2.51 2.73
N ASN A 143 -7.40 1.77 3.62
CA ASN A 143 -7.28 0.32 3.65
C ASN A 143 -8.65 -0.36 3.77
N PRO A 144 -9.21 -0.89 2.67
CA PRO A 144 -10.50 -1.56 2.64
C PRO A 144 -10.45 -3.04 3.05
N TRP A 145 -9.25 -3.57 3.26
CA TRP A 145 -9.01 -4.99 3.43
C TRP A 145 -8.63 -5.32 4.88
N GLY A 146 -9.41 -6.20 5.51
CA GLY A 146 -9.34 -6.53 6.95
C GLY A 146 -8.12 -7.30 7.42
N MET A 147 -6.98 -7.19 6.72
CA MET A 147 -5.72 -7.82 7.11
C MET A 147 -5.05 -7.03 8.25
N PRO A 148 -4.85 -7.62 9.44
CA PRO A 148 -4.37 -6.89 10.62
C PRO A 148 -3.06 -6.12 10.38
N ARG A 149 -2.12 -6.72 9.65
CA ARG A 149 -0.84 -6.09 9.31
C ARG A 149 -1.02 -4.82 8.47
N ARG A 150 -1.87 -4.87 7.44
CA ARG A 150 -2.14 -3.71 6.57
C ARG A 150 -2.85 -2.59 7.34
N LEU A 151 -3.78 -2.93 8.23
CA LEU A 151 -4.44 -1.95 9.11
C LEU A 151 -3.43 -1.27 10.04
N GLN A 152 -2.50 -2.04 10.61
CA GLN A 152 -1.43 -1.50 11.45
C GLN A 152 -0.48 -0.58 10.66
N MET A 153 -0.07 -0.97 9.45
CA MET A 153 0.79 -0.14 8.58
C MET A 153 0.13 1.19 8.25
N SER A 154 -1.13 1.16 7.79
CA SER A 154 -1.89 2.37 7.46
C SER A 154 -2.08 3.29 8.68
N TRP A 155 -2.36 2.71 9.86
CA TRP A 155 -2.48 3.47 11.10
C TRP A 155 -1.17 4.16 11.51
N LYS A 156 -0.05 3.45 11.41
CA LYS A 156 1.28 3.97 11.74
C LYS A 156 1.67 5.10 10.80
N GLU A 157 1.52 4.91 9.50
CA GLU A 157 1.82 5.93 8.50
C GLU A 157 1.00 7.20 8.74
N MET A 158 -0.31 7.06 8.91
CA MET A 158 -1.21 8.19 9.18
C MET A 158 -0.79 8.96 10.43
N ASN A 159 -0.47 8.25 11.52
CA ASN A 159 -0.02 8.88 12.77
C ASN A 159 1.35 9.53 12.67
N LEU A 160 2.25 8.94 11.89
CA LEU A 160 3.59 9.46 11.66
C LEU A 160 3.52 10.74 10.82
N LEU A 161 2.91 10.69 9.64
CA LEU A 161 2.81 11.82 8.73
C LEU A 161 2.07 13.00 9.37
N SER A 162 1.03 12.75 10.19
CA SER A 162 0.30 13.82 10.88
C SER A 162 1.09 14.52 11.98
N LYS A 163 2.20 13.92 12.44
CA LYS A 163 3.06 14.44 13.52
C LYS A 163 4.44 14.89 13.03
N LEU A 164 4.81 14.57 11.80
CA LEU A 164 6.07 15.02 11.23
C LEU A 164 6.07 16.55 11.14
N PRO A 165 7.15 17.21 11.57
CA PRO A 165 7.29 18.64 11.31
C PRO A 165 7.36 18.87 9.79
N PRO A 166 6.83 20.00 9.28
CA PRO A 166 6.90 20.32 7.86
C PRO A 166 8.34 20.27 7.34
N HIS A 167 8.55 19.52 6.26
CA HIS A 167 9.86 19.37 5.62
C HIS A 167 9.72 19.45 4.10
N PRO A 168 10.55 20.23 3.39
CA PRO A 168 10.40 20.47 1.95
C PRO A 168 10.66 19.25 1.05
N ASN A 169 11.12 18.14 1.63
CA ASN A 169 11.42 16.88 0.94
C ASN A 169 10.60 15.69 1.48
N ILE A 170 9.56 15.95 2.27
CA ILE A 170 8.61 14.93 2.76
C ILE A 170 7.22 15.30 2.24
N ILE A 171 6.45 14.29 1.84
CA ILE A 171 5.08 14.49 1.38
C ILE A 171 4.22 15.18 2.47
N PRO A 172 3.55 16.30 2.17
CA PRO A 172 2.67 16.95 3.15
C PRO A 172 1.43 16.10 3.46
N PHE A 173 1.20 15.85 4.75
CA PHE A 173 -0.07 15.38 5.28
C PHE A 173 -1.15 16.47 5.08
N ASP A 174 -2.37 16.07 4.76
CA ASP A 174 -3.48 16.98 4.50
C ASP A 174 -4.63 16.80 5.50
N HIS A 175 -5.53 15.82 5.29
CA HIS A 175 -6.67 15.57 6.17
C HIS A 175 -6.81 14.09 6.58
N ILE A 176 -7.38 13.86 7.76
CA ILE A 176 -7.99 12.58 8.12
C ILE A 176 -9.34 12.47 7.40
N VAL A 177 -9.60 11.33 6.76
CA VAL A 177 -10.86 11.08 6.06
C VAL A 177 -11.79 10.27 6.94
N LEU A 178 -12.98 10.83 7.16
CA LEU A 178 -14.05 10.24 7.94
C LEU A 178 -15.15 9.73 7.01
N GLU A 179 -15.73 8.58 7.31
CA GLU A 179 -17.00 8.21 6.70
C GLU A 179 -18.18 9.00 7.31
N ASP A 180 -19.25 9.15 6.53
CA ASP A 180 -20.31 10.12 6.76
C ASP A 180 -21.32 9.74 7.86
N VAL A 181 -21.38 8.48 8.28
CA VAL A 181 -22.47 7.98 9.15
C VAL A 181 -22.09 8.00 10.62
N GLU A 182 -20.95 7.41 10.96
CA GLU A 182 -20.48 7.26 12.35
C GLU A 182 -19.14 7.98 12.61
N SER A 183 -18.70 8.81 11.65
CA SER A 183 -17.42 9.55 11.71
C SER A 183 -16.23 8.64 12.00
N ARG A 184 -16.21 7.44 11.41
CA ARG A 184 -15.09 6.50 11.53
C ARG A 184 -13.95 6.89 10.59
N VAL A 185 -12.72 6.75 11.07
CA VAL A 185 -11.49 7.01 10.31
C VAL A 185 -11.30 5.91 9.28
N ILE A 186 -11.44 6.25 8.00
CA ILE A 186 -11.32 5.30 6.88
C ILE A 186 -10.01 5.46 6.08
N GLY A 187 -9.27 6.53 6.32
CA GLY A 187 -7.99 6.81 5.68
C GLY A 187 -7.53 8.24 5.91
N PHE A 188 -6.60 8.69 5.08
CA PHE A 188 -6.06 10.05 5.12
C PHE A 188 -5.66 10.52 3.73
N THR A 189 -5.47 11.83 3.59
CA THR A 189 -5.05 12.47 2.35
C THR A 189 -3.68 13.11 2.49
N THR A 190 -2.96 13.19 1.38
CA THR A 190 -1.72 13.93 1.24
C THR A 190 -1.77 14.83 0.00
N LYS A 191 -0.91 15.87 -0.04
CA LYS A 191 -0.77 16.71 -1.24
C LYS A 191 -0.46 15.81 -2.44
N TYR A 192 -1.21 15.93 -3.53
CA TYR A 192 -0.85 15.26 -4.78
C TYR A 192 0.30 16.00 -5.45
N ILE A 193 1.38 15.27 -5.78
CA ILE A 193 2.50 15.79 -6.58
C ILE A 193 2.40 15.19 -7.98
N PRO A 194 2.18 16.01 -9.03
CA PRO A 194 2.07 15.51 -10.40
C PRO A 194 3.46 15.14 -10.96
N GLY A 195 3.47 14.28 -11.99
CA GLY A 195 4.69 13.88 -12.71
C GLY A 195 5.14 12.44 -12.48
N GLY A 196 4.48 11.71 -11.57
CA GLY A 196 4.79 10.31 -11.29
C GLY A 196 6.05 10.13 -10.44
N THR A 197 6.40 8.87 -10.20
CA THR A 197 7.57 8.49 -9.38
C THR A 197 8.84 8.50 -10.22
N LEU A 198 10.01 8.56 -9.59
CA LEU A 198 11.29 8.46 -10.32
C LEU A 198 11.49 7.10 -11.02
N ALA A 199 10.71 6.07 -10.65
CA ALA A 199 10.64 4.81 -11.38
C ALA A 199 9.94 4.98 -12.76
N ASP A 200 8.92 5.85 -12.83
CA ASP A 200 8.07 6.03 -14.01
C ASP A 200 8.54 7.19 -14.93
N VAL A 201 9.41 8.05 -14.42
CA VAL A 201 9.88 9.25 -15.14
C VAL A 201 10.65 8.88 -16.41
N ASP A 202 10.42 9.64 -17.48
CA ASP A 202 11.17 9.53 -18.74
C ASP A 202 12.68 9.50 -18.46
N PRO A 203 13.42 8.46 -18.91
CA PRO A 203 14.87 8.40 -18.81
C PRO A 203 15.64 9.60 -19.39
N LYS A 204 14.98 10.43 -20.21
CA LYS A 204 15.53 11.70 -20.72
C LYS A 204 15.44 12.86 -19.74
N ARG A 205 14.63 12.78 -18.66
CA ARG A 205 14.68 13.80 -17.62
C ARG A 205 15.98 13.60 -16.84
N PRO A 206 16.90 14.58 -16.82
CA PRO A 206 18.16 14.38 -16.12
C PRO A 206 17.93 14.19 -14.63
N PHE A 207 18.51 13.14 -14.05
CA PHE A 207 18.56 13.00 -12.59
C PHE A 207 19.60 13.97 -12.04
N ARG A 208 19.16 14.85 -11.13
CA ARG A 208 19.98 15.97 -10.65
C ARG A 208 20.81 15.57 -9.43
N PHE A 209 22.08 15.99 -9.39
CA PHE A 209 22.94 15.80 -8.22
C PHE A 209 22.36 16.41 -6.95
N GLU A 210 21.68 17.55 -7.10
CA GLU A 210 20.97 18.22 -5.99
C GLU A 210 19.86 17.34 -5.39
N TRP A 211 19.20 16.48 -6.18
CA TRP A 211 18.19 15.57 -5.66
C TRP A 211 18.79 14.48 -4.77
N LEU A 212 19.99 13.98 -5.08
CA LEU A 212 20.70 13.08 -4.17
C LEU A 212 21.04 13.78 -2.85
N GLN A 213 21.46 15.05 -2.91
CA GLN A 213 21.76 15.83 -1.70
C GLN A 213 20.51 15.99 -0.84
N HIS A 214 19.38 16.38 -1.43
CA HIS A 214 18.09 16.46 -0.74
C HIS A 214 17.67 15.12 -0.12
N LEU A 215 17.82 14.00 -0.85
CA LEU A 215 17.49 12.67 -0.34
C LEU A 215 18.34 12.32 0.89
N THR A 216 19.66 12.52 0.81
CA THR A 216 20.54 12.24 1.96
C THR A 216 20.25 13.13 3.17
N GLN A 217 19.87 14.40 2.94
CA GLN A 217 19.49 15.33 4.01
C GLN A 217 18.19 14.91 4.70
N VAL A 218 17.16 14.51 3.95
CA VAL A 218 15.90 14.06 4.57
C VAL A 218 16.08 12.74 5.32
N VAL A 219 16.93 11.84 4.80
CA VAL A 219 17.28 10.59 5.49
C VAL A 219 18.00 10.87 6.80
N ASP A 220 18.91 11.84 6.83
CA ASP A 220 19.59 12.25 8.07
C ASP A 220 18.63 12.91 9.05
N PHE A 221 17.75 13.77 8.56
CA PHE A 221 16.72 14.39 9.37
C PHE A 221 15.84 13.33 10.06
N LEU A 222 15.34 12.35 9.30
CA LEU A 222 14.52 11.27 9.83
C LEU A 222 15.31 10.39 10.82
N ASN A 223 16.46 9.86 10.41
CA ASN A 223 17.18 8.88 11.20
C ASN A 223 17.89 9.51 12.42
N LEU A 224 18.56 10.64 12.23
CA LEU A 224 19.45 11.22 13.24
C LEU A 224 18.76 12.24 14.13
N GLU A 225 17.75 12.96 13.65
CA GLU A 225 17.01 13.92 14.49
C GLU A 225 15.75 13.32 15.10
N LEU A 226 14.96 12.61 14.30
CA LEU A 226 13.65 12.10 14.73
C LEU A 226 13.65 10.62 15.15
N GLY A 227 14.73 9.88 14.88
CA GLY A 227 14.80 8.45 15.20
C GLY A 227 13.76 7.62 14.45
N ILE A 228 13.48 8.03 13.20
CA ILE A 228 12.57 7.38 12.27
C ILE A 228 13.38 6.84 11.10
N MET A 229 13.12 5.58 10.75
CA MET A 229 13.71 4.93 9.58
C MET A 229 12.59 4.63 8.60
N HIS A 230 12.74 5.02 7.33
CA HIS A 230 11.71 4.81 6.32
C HIS A 230 11.58 3.33 5.93
N GLN A 231 12.70 2.60 5.86
CA GLN A 231 12.78 1.16 5.57
C GLN A 231 12.30 0.71 4.17
N ASP A 232 12.01 1.67 3.29
CA ASP A 232 11.63 1.40 1.90
C ASP A 232 12.00 2.55 0.96
N ILE A 233 13.22 3.08 1.10
CA ILE A 233 13.75 4.08 0.16
C ILE A 233 14.01 3.38 -1.17
N ALA A 234 13.24 3.78 -2.18
CA ALA A 234 13.26 3.24 -3.54
C ALA A 234 12.83 4.31 -4.55
N SER A 235 13.19 4.14 -5.82
CA SER A 235 12.80 5.03 -6.93
C SER A 235 11.28 5.26 -7.01
N ARG A 236 10.49 4.22 -6.75
CA ARG A 236 9.01 4.25 -6.69
C ARG A 236 8.45 5.09 -5.54
N ASN A 237 9.24 5.35 -4.49
CA ASN A 237 8.84 6.13 -3.31
C ASN A 237 9.43 7.55 -3.34
N LEU A 238 9.87 8.01 -4.52
CA LEU A 238 10.44 9.34 -4.73
C LEU A 238 9.69 10.07 -5.86
N LEU A 239 9.20 11.26 -5.56
CA LEU A 239 8.56 12.17 -6.51
C LEU A 239 9.49 13.36 -6.76
N VAL A 240 9.27 14.10 -7.84
CA VAL A 240 9.87 15.43 -8.01
C VAL A 240 8.77 16.45 -8.16
N ASP A 241 8.68 17.36 -7.20
CA ASP A 241 7.71 18.45 -7.22
C ASP A 241 8.03 19.41 -8.37
N PRO A 242 7.17 19.55 -9.39
CA PRO A 242 7.45 20.43 -10.52
C PRO A 242 7.43 21.92 -10.16
N GLU A 243 6.83 22.31 -9.03
CA GLU A 243 6.80 23.71 -8.59
C GLU A 243 8.13 24.14 -7.96
N THR A 244 8.74 23.23 -7.20
CA THR A 244 9.95 23.52 -6.40
C THR A 244 11.22 22.85 -6.94
N ASP A 245 11.06 21.93 -7.89
CA ASP A 245 12.08 21.03 -8.44
C ASP A 245 12.86 20.26 -7.36
N ARG A 246 12.16 19.91 -6.28
CA ARG A 246 12.68 19.16 -5.13
C ARG A 246 12.22 17.71 -5.19
N ILE A 247 13.10 16.82 -4.74
CA ILE A 247 12.71 15.44 -4.49
C ILE A 247 11.83 15.37 -3.24
N ILE A 248 10.75 14.60 -3.31
CA ILE A 248 9.82 14.37 -2.21
C ILE A 248 9.81 12.88 -1.89
N LEU A 249 10.10 12.54 -0.64
CA LEU A 249 9.97 11.19 -0.09
C LEU A 249 8.53 10.98 0.40
N PHE A 250 7.94 9.85 0.04
CA PHE A 250 6.59 9.46 0.45
C PHE A 250 6.51 7.95 0.70
N ASP A 251 5.34 7.49 1.17
CA ASP A 251 5.03 6.09 1.47
C ASP A 251 5.74 5.53 2.71
N PHE A 252 5.32 6.00 3.89
CA PHE A 252 5.93 5.66 5.17
C PHE A 252 5.25 4.45 5.85
N ASP A 253 4.62 3.56 5.09
CA ASP A 253 3.87 2.40 5.61
C ASP A 253 4.78 1.34 6.28
N TRP A 254 6.07 1.33 5.91
CA TRP A 254 7.13 0.52 6.53
C TRP A 254 7.92 1.25 7.61
N ALA A 255 7.62 2.51 7.93
CA ALA A 255 8.48 3.29 8.80
C ALA A 255 8.61 2.69 10.22
N ALA A 256 9.83 2.70 10.74
CA ALA A 256 10.15 2.35 12.11
C ALA A 256 10.34 3.58 12.99
N ASN A 257 10.16 3.40 14.30
CA ASN A 257 10.42 4.40 15.32
C ASN A 257 11.22 3.80 16.46
N GLY A 258 12.49 4.18 16.55
CA GLY A 258 13.44 3.50 17.42
C GLY A 258 13.43 1.99 17.14
N LYS A 259 13.13 1.17 18.15
CA LYS A 259 13.06 -0.29 17.98
C LYS A 259 11.72 -0.79 17.42
N GLU A 260 10.68 0.03 17.47
CA GLU A 260 9.35 -0.38 17.06
C GLU A 260 9.26 -0.42 15.54
N GLY A 261 8.90 -1.58 14.99
CA GLY A 261 8.78 -1.78 13.54
C GLY A 261 10.12 -1.87 12.81
N LEU A 262 11.26 -1.76 13.51
CA LEU A 262 12.59 -1.88 12.91
C LEU A 262 12.80 -3.32 12.46
N LEU A 263 13.10 -3.49 11.17
CA LEU A 263 13.34 -4.77 10.52
C LEU A 263 14.84 -4.92 10.22
N ASP A 264 15.33 -6.13 10.42
CA ASP A 264 16.72 -6.45 10.11
C ASP A 264 16.97 -6.23 8.62
N SER A 265 18.11 -5.61 8.29
CA SER A 265 18.55 -5.35 6.91
C SER A 265 17.68 -4.37 6.09
N ARG A 266 16.81 -3.59 6.73
CA ARG A 266 16.06 -2.48 6.09
C ARG A 266 16.55 -1.10 6.51
N ASP A 267 17.87 -0.92 6.47
CA ASP A 267 18.48 0.37 6.76
C ASP A 267 18.34 1.37 5.59
N ASP A 268 18.02 2.62 5.91
CA ASP A 268 17.80 3.69 4.94
C ASP A 268 19.08 4.08 4.18
N VAL A 269 20.26 3.96 4.79
CA VAL A 269 21.54 4.24 4.10
C VAL A 269 21.69 3.26 2.95
N SER A 270 21.49 1.97 3.21
CA SER A 270 21.48 0.92 2.19
C SER A 270 20.41 1.19 1.13
N GLY A 271 19.19 1.59 1.55
CA GLY A 271 18.11 1.99 0.65
C GLY A 271 18.52 3.09 -0.33
N VAL A 272 19.21 4.15 0.13
CA VAL A 272 19.74 5.21 -0.74
C VAL A 272 20.78 4.67 -1.73
N VAL A 273 21.69 3.79 -1.30
CA VAL A 273 22.71 3.21 -2.20
C VAL A 273 22.07 2.44 -3.35
N PHE A 274 21.15 1.52 -3.02
CA PHE A 274 20.46 0.70 -4.01
C PHE A 274 19.56 1.55 -4.92
N THR A 275 18.87 2.56 -4.36
CA THR A 275 18.05 3.49 -5.15
C THR A 275 18.87 4.29 -6.15
N LEU A 276 20.02 4.83 -5.73
CA LEU A 276 20.88 5.58 -6.63
C LEU A 276 21.48 4.70 -7.73
N TYR A 277 21.87 3.47 -7.38
CA TYR A 277 22.31 2.48 -8.35
C TYR A 277 21.23 2.25 -9.41
N GLU A 278 20.00 1.90 -8.99
CA GLU A 278 18.88 1.63 -9.90
C GLU A 278 18.58 2.83 -10.81
N ILE A 279 18.55 4.05 -10.27
CA ILE A 279 18.29 5.27 -11.05
C ILE A 279 19.37 5.50 -12.12
N ILE A 280 20.65 5.29 -11.80
CA ILE A 280 21.76 5.56 -12.72
C ILE A 280 21.90 4.46 -13.77
N THR A 281 21.76 3.19 -13.38
CA THR A 281 22.03 2.04 -14.25
C THR A 281 20.79 1.52 -14.95
N ASN A 282 19.59 1.90 -14.50
CA ASN A 282 18.32 1.32 -14.89
C ASN A 282 18.32 -0.23 -14.76
N ASP A 283 19.08 -0.75 -13.80
CA ASP A 283 19.18 -2.17 -13.48
C ASP A 283 18.43 -2.46 -12.17
N THR A 284 17.31 -3.18 -12.30
CA THR A 284 16.46 -3.57 -11.18
C THR A 284 16.81 -4.95 -10.60
N HIS A 285 17.75 -5.70 -11.19
CA HIS A 285 18.08 -7.07 -10.75
C HIS A 285 18.65 -7.07 -9.32
N LEU A 286 19.53 -6.11 -9.00
CA LEU A 286 20.07 -6.02 -7.64
C LEU A 286 19.05 -5.45 -6.64
N THR A 287 18.12 -4.62 -7.11
CA THR A 287 17.03 -4.08 -6.28
C THR A 287 15.82 -5.00 -6.17
N SER A 288 15.79 -6.13 -6.89
CA SER A 288 14.79 -7.20 -6.72
C SER A 288 15.23 -8.28 -5.72
N ILE A 289 16.52 -8.35 -5.37
CA ILE A 289 17.02 -9.28 -4.35
C ILE A 289 16.33 -8.98 -3.02
N PRO A 290 15.91 -9.96 -2.22
CA PRO A 290 15.27 -9.67 -0.93
C PRO A 290 16.19 -8.88 0.01
N HIS A 291 15.62 -7.97 0.80
CA HIS A 291 16.39 -7.05 1.66
C HIS A 291 17.30 -7.78 2.68
N TRP A 292 16.92 -8.97 3.15
CA TRP A 292 17.74 -9.79 4.05
C TRP A 292 18.97 -10.43 3.37
N ASP A 293 18.99 -10.48 2.03
CA ASP A 293 20.10 -11.01 1.23
C ASP A 293 20.95 -9.89 0.61
N ARG A 294 20.58 -8.62 0.82
CA ARG A 294 21.31 -7.47 0.27
C ARG A 294 22.50 -7.08 1.14
N ASN A 295 23.58 -6.72 0.48
CA ASN A 295 24.71 -6.01 1.08
C ASN A 295 25.12 -4.84 0.16
N MET A 296 25.47 -3.69 0.74
CA MET A 296 25.96 -2.53 -0.02
C MET A 296 27.18 -2.86 -0.89
N ASP A 297 28.02 -3.82 -0.48
CA ASP A 297 29.19 -4.25 -1.26
C ASP A 297 28.83 -4.73 -2.67
N MET A 298 27.61 -5.23 -2.86
CA MET A 298 27.10 -5.72 -4.15
C MET A 298 27.01 -4.61 -5.20
N VAL A 299 26.73 -3.38 -4.76
CA VAL A 299 26.57 -2.21 -5.64
C VAL A 299 27.77 -1.27 -5.56
N GLN A 300 28.49 -1.21 -4.43
CA GLN A 300 29.63 -0.32 -4.27
C GLN A 300 30.87 -0.78 -5.03
N ASN A 301 31.11 -2.09 -5.12
CA ASN A 301 32.35 -2.64 -5.70
C ASN A 301 32.28 -2.91 -7.21
N ILE A 302 31.16 -2.55 -7.85
CA ILE A 302 30.97 -2.69 -9.30
C ILE A 302 31.03 -1.34 -10.01
N GLU A 303 31.35 -1.36 -11.30
CA GLU A 303 31.24 -0.18 -12.17
C GLU A 303 29.78 0.14 -12.46
N TRP A 304 29.42 1.42 -12.44
CA TRP A 304 28.05 1.86 -12.74
C TRP A 304 27.96 2.35 -14.17
N THR A 305 27.46 1.50 -15.06
CA THR A 305 27.16 1.90 -16.44
C THR A 305 25.96 2.86 -16.42
N CYS A 306 26.21 4.13 -16.75
CA CYS A 306 25.15 5.14 -16.82
C CYS A 306 24.18 4.83 -17.97
N ARG A 307 22.89 4.70 -17.68
CA ARG A 307 21.81 4.44 -18.67
C ARG A 307 20.70 5.50 -18.63
N ARG A 308 20.91 6.62 -17.95
CA ARG A 308 19.98 7.75 -17.83
C ARG A 308 20.73 9.07 -17.96
N GLU A 309 20.06 10.14 -18.37
CA GLU A 309 20.67 11.48 -18.38
C GLU A 309 20.94 11.96 -16.94
N LEU A 310 22.12 12.56 -16.70
CA LEU A 310 22.53 13.13 -15.43
C LEU A 310 22.97 14.57 -15.64
N ASP A 311 22.78 15.44 -14.64
CA ASP A 311 23.31 16.81 -14.66
C ASP A 311 24.80 16.91 -14.27
N SER A 312 25.44 15.78 -13.99
CA SER A 312 26.82 15.65 -13.53
C SER A 312 27.36 14.24 -13.78
N ASP A 313 28.68 14.08 -13.76
CA ASP A 313 29.32 12.77 -13.93
C ASP A 313 28.96 11.80 -12.80
N VAL A 314 28.80 10.51 -13.12
CA VAL A 314 28.55 9.41 -12.16
C VAL A 314 29.60 9.42 -11.02
N SER A 315 30.84 9.79 -11.32
CA SER A 315 31.92 9.90 -10.33
C SER A 315 31.61 10.90 -9.21
N LYS A 316 30.92 12.01 -9.53
CA LYS A 316 30.50 13.02 -8.56
C LYS A 316 29.43 12.48 -7.61
N PHE A 317 28.42 11.79 -8.16
CA PHE A 317 27.39 11.10 -7.37
C PHE A 317 28.01 10.06 -6.44
N ARG A 318 28.87 9.19 -6.96
CA ARG A 318 29.54 8.13 -6.19
C ARG A 318 30.44 8.70 -5.10
N LYS A 319 31.21 9.75 -5.40
CA LYS A 319 32.09 10.40 -4.42
C LYS A 319 31.26 10.94 -3.25
N PHE A 320 30.21 11.71 -3.54
CA PHE A 320 29.34 12.25 -2.50
C PHE A 320 28.68 11.15 -1.67
N LEU A 321 28.15 10.10 -2.32
CA LEU A 321 27.52 8.98 -1.63
C LEU A 321 28.50 8.27 -0.68
N ASN A 322 29.73 8.00 -1.14
CA ASN A 322 30.76 7.36 -0.31
C ASN A 322 31.19 8.23 0.87
N GLU A 323 31.35 9.54 0.67
CA GLU A 323 31.64 10.49 1.75
C GLU A 323 30.50 10.54 2.77
N TRP A 324 29.25 10.55 2.31
CA TRP A 324 28.08 10.46 3.17
C TRP A 324 28.11 9.14 3.97
N ILE A 325 28.23 7.98 3.34
CA ILE A 325 28.27 6.68 4.02
C ILE A 325 29.38 6.60 5.07
N ALA A 326 30.58 7.10 4.76
CA ALA A 326 31.72 7.08 5.68
C ALA A 326 31.43 7.78 7.02
N THR A 327 30.53 8.76 7.05
CA THR A 327 30.17 9.44 8.30
C THR A 327 29.20 8.65 9.21
N ARG A 328 28.77 7.45 8.77
CA ARG A 328 27.72 6.62 9.42
C ARG A 328 28.19 5.24 9.89
N THR A 329 29.47 4.90 9.76
CA THR A 329 29.97 3.53 10.03
C THR A 329 30.02 3.12 11.51
N ASP A 330 30.34 4.03 12.42
CA ASP A 330 30.75 3.59 13.77
C ASP A 330 29.64 3.71 14.83
N ARG A 331 28.60 4.54 14.61
CA ARG A 331 27.54 4.83 15.62
C ARG A 331 26.16 5.16 15.05
N ALA A 332 25.86 4.83 13.78
CA ALA A 332 24.57 5.19 13.19
C ALA A 332 23.38 4.61 13.97
N THR A 333 23.43 3.33 14.34
CA THR A 333 22.38 2.68 15.14
C THR A 333 22.22 3.33 16.52
N GLU A 334 23.33 3.64 17.19
CA GLU A 334 23.28 4.31 18.51
C GLU A 334 22.67 5.71 18.40
N ARG A 335 23.04 6.49 17.37
CA ARG A 335 22.49 7.83 17.13
C ARG A 335 20.99 7.77 16.82
N TYR A 336 20.57 6.86 15.96
CA TYR A 336 19.17 6.61 15.65
C TYR A 336 18.36 6.23 16.91
N LEU A 337 18.89 5.32 17.72
CA LEU A 337 18.25 4.88 18.96
C LEU A 337 18.25 5.96 20.06
N ASN A 338 19.04 7.01 19.94
CA ASN A 338 19.12 8.13 20.88
C ASN A 338 18.79 9.49 20.21
N ALA A 339 17.99 9.48 19.14
CA ALA A 339 17.65 10.69 18.41
C ALA A 339 16.99 11.74 19.32
N PRO A 340 17.43 13.02 19.26
CA PRO A 340 17.10 14.04 20.25
C PRO A 340 15.63 14.50 20.21
N LYS A 341 14.95 14.35 19.07
CA LYS A 341 13.57 14.81 18.85
C LYS A 341 12.65 13.65 18.49
N ARG A 342 12.86 12.48 19.11
CA ARG A 342 12.09 11.28 18.82
C ARG A 342 10.59 11.55 18.90
N LEU A 343 9.89 11.27 17.80
CA LEU A 343 8.42 11.28 17.79
C LEU A 343 7.89 10.02 18.47
N THR A 344 6.70 10.09 19.05
CA THR A 344 5.99 8.91 19.54
C THR A 344 4.58 8.92 18.98
N TRP A 345 4.03 7.74 18.72
CA TRP A 345 2.64 7.58 18.32
C TRP A 345 2.02 6.40 19.04
N SER A 346 0.70 6.42 19.14
CA SER A 346 -0.07 5.39 19.81
C SER A 346 -0.23 4.15 18.94
N ASP A 347 -0.24 2.99 19.58
CA ASP A 347 -0.66 1.74 18.97
C ASP A 347 -2.07 1.85 18.38
N LEU A 348 -2.36 1.01 17.39
CA LEU A 348 -3.70 0.90 16.80
C LEU A 348 -4.72 0.45 17.88
N PRO A 349 -5.72 1.28 18.22
CA PRO A 349 -6.76 0.88 19.16
C PRO A 349 -7.55 -0.33 18.65
N THR A 350 -8.09 -1.14 19.57
CA THR A 350 -9.03 -2.20 19.21
C THR A 350 -10.38 -1.58 18.84
N PRO A 351 -10.96 -1.91 17.66
CA PRO A 351 -12.27 -1.40 17.28
C PRO A 351 -13.36 -1.77 18.28
N PRO A 352 -14.24 -0.84 18.71
CA PRO A 352 -15.34 -1.15 19.63
C PRO A 352 -16.25 -2.27 19.12
N ASP A 353 -16.45 -2.31 17.79
CA ASP A 353 -17.19 -3.37 17.11
C ASP A 353 -16.68 -4.76 17.47
N TYR A 354 -15.38 -4.92 17.68
CA TYR A 354 -14.76 -6.22 17.92
C TYR A 354 -15.20 -6.83 19.25
N SER A 355 -15.80 -6.06 20.16
CA SER A 355 -16.40 -6.58 21.40
C SER A 355 -17.71 -7.35 21.19
N VAL A 356 -18.38 -7.20 20.04
CA VAL A 356 -19.67 -7.86 19.76
C VAL A 356 -19.45 -9.37 19.56
N PRO A 357 -20.12 -10.24 20.35
CA PRO A 357 -19.98 -11.68 20.24
C PRO A 357 -20.76 -12.25 19.04
N PHE A 358 -20.19 -13.26 18.39
CA PHE A 358 -20.81 -14.00 17.28
C PHE A 358 -20.54 -15.52 17.40
N GLU A 359 -21.40 -16.32 16.77
CA GLU A 359 -21.27 -17.78 16.71
C GLU A 359 -20.09 -18.15 15.79
N HIS A 360 -19.14 -18.92 16.32
CA HIS A 360 -17.95 -19.38 15.60
C HIS A 360 -18.02 -20.88 15.25
N GLY A 361 -19.15 -21.53 15.55
CA GLY A 361 -19.38 -22.95 15.32
C GLY A 361 -19.95 -23.63 16.56
N ARG A 362 -19.89 -24.95 16.58
CA ARG A 362 -20.41 -25.78 17.66
C ARG A 362 -19.37 -26.80 18.12
N THR A 363 -19.41 -27.16 19.40
CA THR A 363 -18.62 -28.27 19.94
C THR A 363 -19.12 -29.61 19.39
N LYS A 364 -18.36 -30.70 19.61
CA LYS A 364 -18.80 -32.05 19.25
C LYS A 364 -20.08 -32.46 19.98
N GLU A 365 -20.30 -31.87 21.15
CA GLU A 365 -21.46 -32.06 22.02
C GLU A 365 -22.65 -31.16 21.63
N GLY A 366 -22.49 -30.30 20.61
CA GLY A 366 -23.56 -29.46 20.05
C GLY A 366 -23.71 -28.08 20.70
N GLU A 367 -22.81 -27.71 21.63
CA GLU A 367 -22.83 -26.39 22.30
C GLU A 367 -22.32 -25.29 21.37
N THR A 368 -22.98 -24.13 21.37
CA THR A 368 -22.58 -23.00 20.54
C THR A 368 -21.30 -22.35 21.08
N LEU A 369 -20.28 -22.25 20.24
CA LEU A 369 -19.04 -21.54 20.54
C LEU A 369 -19.17 -20.07 20.16
N TRP A 370 -18.96 -19.19 21.14
CA TRP A 370 -19.00 -17.74 20.95
C TRP A 370 -17.60 -17.16 20.87
N ARG A 371 -17.41 -16.18 19.99
CA ARG A 371 -16.13 -15.46 19.82
C ARG A 371 -16.36 -13.96 19.62
N THR A 372 -15.35 -13.17 19.94
CA THR A 372 -15.24 -11.73 19.63
C THR A 372 -14.03 -11.48 18.72
N GLY A 373 -13.95 -10.29 18.10
CA GLY A 373 -12.86 -9.92 17.20
C GLY A 373 -13.16 -10.07 15.71
N ALA A 374 -12.13 -10.37 14.92
CA ALA A 374 -12.22 -10.46 13.46
C ALA A 374 -13.25 -11.52 13.00
N ARG A 375 -14.00 -11.18 11.95
CA ARG A 375 -15.09 -11.97 11.36
C ARG A 375 -15.37 -11.52 9.93
N SER A 376 -16.19 -12.28 9.21
CA SER A 376 -16.65 -11.87 7.88
C SER A 376 -17.58 -10.66 7.97
N ARG A 377 -17.63 -9.90 6.87
CA ARG A 377 -18.58 -8.80 6.69
C ARG A 377 -20.02 -9.26 6.84
N ARG A 378 -20.36 -10.46 6.32
CA ARG A 378 -21.69 -11.05 6.46
C ARG A 378 -22.10 -11.20 7.94
N ILE A 379 -21.23 -11.80 8.77
CA ILE A 379 -21.49 -11.96 10.20
C ILE A 379 -21.68 -10.59 10.88
N ALA A 380 -20.85 -9.60 10.54
CA ALA A 380 -20.99 -8.25 11.10
C ALA A 380 -22.36 -7.63 10.75
N LEU A 381 -22.79 -7.76 9.49
CA LEU A 381 -24.11 -7.30 9.04
C LEU A 381 -25.27 -8.03 9.76
N GLU A 382 -25.18 -9.35 9.94
CA GLU A 382 -26.17 -10.14 10.71
C GLU A 382 -26.28 -9.68 12.17
N LYS A 383 -25.18 -9.18 12.75
CA LYS A 383 -25.16 -8.58 14.09
C LYS A 383 -25.58 -7.12 14.10
N GLY A 384 -26.03 -6.56 12.97
CA GLY A 384 -26.47 -5.18 12.85
C GLY A 384 -25.33 -4.15 12.94
N GLN A 385 -24.08 -4.59 12.73
CA GLN A 385 -22.93 -3.69 12.77
C GLN A 385 -22.84 -2.89 11.47
N TYR A 386 -22.51 -1.62 11.58
CA TYR A 386 -22.25 -0.77 10.43
C TYR A 386 -20.99 -1.24 9.68
N CYS A 387 -21.16 -1.51 8.38
CA CYS A 387 -20.08 -1.87 7.47
C CYS A 387 -19.98 -0.81 6.37
N PHE A 388 -18.87 -0.07 6.34
CA PHE A 388 -18.61 0.88 5.27
C PHE A 388 -18.48 0.15 3.93
N ARG A 389 -19.15 0.65 2.89
CA ARG A 389 -19.21 0.03 1.56
C ARG A 389 -18.22 0.70 0.62
N TRP A 390 -17.14 -0.01 0.34
CA TRP A 390 -16.09 0.45 -0.58
C TRP A 390 -16.41 0.20 -2.05
N GLU A 391 -17.31 -0.75 -2.34
CA GLU A 391 -17.55 -1.21 -3.71
C GLU A 391 -17.93 -0.05 -4.64
N ARG A 392 -17.30 -0.03 -5.80
CA ARG A 392 -17.46 1.05 -6.78
C ARG A 392 -17.41 0.53 -8.22
N PRO A 393 -17.95 1.31 -9.18
CA PRO A 393 -17.85 0.95 -10.59
C PRO A 393 -16.39 0.92 -11.07
N PRO A 394 -16.07 0.09 -12.07
CA PRO A 394 -14.73 0.04 -12.64
C PRO A 394 -14.37 1.37 -13.32
N GLN A 395 -13.09 1.72 -13.28
CA GLN A 395 -12.57 2.97 -13.82
C GLN A 395 -12.85 3.12 -15.33
N SER A 396 -12.88 2.01 -16.08
CA SER A 396 -13.22 2.03 -17.51
C SER A 396 -14.59 2.66 -17.81
N ARG A 397 -15.53 2.64 -16.85
CA ARG A 397 -16.84 3.31 -16.96
C ARG A 397 -16.80 4.80 -16.61
N LEU A 398 -15.85 5.24 -15.77
CA LEU A 398 -15.64 6.66 -15.47
C LEU A 398 -15.13 7.43 -16.69
N LEU A 399 -14.16 6.85 -17.41
CA LEU A 399 -13.58 7.46 -18.61
C LEU A 399 -14.59 7.66 -19.75
N LYS A 400 -15.56 6.74 -19.88
CA LYS A 400 -16.64 6.85 -20.88
C LYS A 400 -17.59 8.01 -20.58
N LYS A 401 -17.87 8.30 -19.30
CA LYS A 401 -18.72 9.44 -18.92
C LYS A 401 -18.05 10.76 -19.28
N ASN A 402 -16.75 10.90 -19.02
CA ASN A 402 -16.04 12.15 -19.31
C ASN A 402 -15.92 12.44 -20.81
N LYS A 403 -15.79 11.40 -21.65
CA LYS A 403 -15.78 11.55 -23.12
C LYS A 403 -17.14 11.92 -23.73
N ASN A 404 -18.24 11.54 -23.07
CA ASN A 404 -19.60 11.90 -23.51
C ASN A 404 -20.10 13.24 -22.92
N SER A 405 -19.29 13.88 -22.06
CA SER A 405 -19.58 15.16 -21.42
C SER A 405 -18.77 16.32 -22.03
N MET A 406 -17.90 16.02 -23.00
CA MET A 406 -17.27 16.95 -23.94
C MET A 406 -17.95 16.78 -25.30
#